data_AF-A0A8T2HUN6-F1
#
_entry.id   AF-A0A8T2HUN6-F1
#
_cell.length_a   1.000
_cell.length_b   1.000
_cell.length_c   1.000
_cell.angle_alpha   90.00
_cell.angle_beta   90.00
_cell.angle_gamma   90.00
#
_symmetry.space_group_name_H-M   'P 1'
#
loop_
_entity.id
_entity.type
_entity.pdbx_description
1 polymer ?
#
loop_
_entity_poly.entity_id
_entity_poly.type
_entity_poly.pdbx_seq_one_letter_code
_entity_poly.pdbx_strand_id
1 'polypeptide(L)'
;MPFVAVNPPEEPKNYDPDNKYKDPVVYFKHREAAVAEEYVKVAEAKLLRTKLVKCYKESGTNFVTDCKELALKYMESIKGTGIARANAGANDKASWS
;
A
#
# COMPACT_ATOMS: atom_id res chain seq x y z
N MET A 1 8.84 -28.06 -0.62
CA MET A 1 9.71 -26.87 -0.70
C MET A 1 9.58 -26.14 0.63
N PRO A 2 10.67 -25.80 1.34
CA PRO A 2 10.58 -25.02 2.56
C PRO A 2 10.04 -23.63 2.24
N PHE A 3 9.18 -23.09 3.11
CA PHE A 3 8.73 -21.71 3.04
C PHE A 3 9.94 -20.80 3.26
N VAL A 4 10.46 -20.21 2.19
CA VAL A 4 11.41 -19.11 2.29
C VAL A 4 10.60 -17.89 2.73
N ALA A 5 10.74 -17.49 3.98
CA ALA A 5 10.19 -16.23 4.44
C ALA A 5 10.85 -15.11 3.62
N VAL A 6 10.09 -14.51 2.72
CA VAL A 6 10.53 -13.34 1.96
C VAL A 6 10.53 -12.18 2.94
N ASN A 7 11.70 -11.78 3.41
CA ASN A 7 11.81 -10.53 4.17
C ASN A 7 11.32 -9.38 3.28
N PRO A 8 10.51 -8.46 3.82
CA PRO A 8 10.07 -7.31 3.05
C PRO A 8 11.30 -6.52 2.56
N PRO A 9 11.29 -6.02 1.30
CA PRO A 9 12.38 -5.24 0.77
C PRO A 9 12.60 -3.98 1.62
N GLU A 10 13.84 -3.77 2.05
CA GLU A 10 14.23 -2.59 2.84
C GLU A 10 14.55 -1.40 1.94
N GLU A 11 14.28 -0.20 2.43
CA GLU A 11 14.65 1.03 1.74
C GLU A 11 16.18 1.16 1.63
N PRO A 12 16.75 1.39 0.44
CA PRO A 12 18.19 1.47 0.27
C PRO A 12 18.75 2.79 0.83
N LYS A 13 19.76 2.69 1.69
CA LYS A 13 20.39 3.82 2.42
C LYS A 13 20.99 4.93 1.54
N ASN A 14 21.29 4.66 0.26
CA ASN A 14 22.01 5.57 -0.64
C ASN A 14 21.15 6.05 -1.82
N TYR A 15 19.81 5.98 -1.72
CA TYR A 15 18.94 6.50 -2.77
C TYR A 15 18.93 8.03 -2.77
N ASP A 16 19.27 8.61 -3.91
CA ASP A 16 19.26 10.05 -4.14
C ASP A 16 17.95 10.41 -4.87
N PRO A 17 16.99 11.07 -4.21
CA PRO A 17 15.71 11.42 -4.81
C PRO A 17 15.85 12.50 -5.90
N ASP A 18 16.89 13.33 -5.84
CA ASP A 18 17.13 14.42 -6.80
C ASP A 18 17.75 13.88 -8.10
N ASN A 19 18.51 12.77 -8.01
CA ASN A 19 19.08 12.08 -9.17
C ASN A 19 18.76 10.58 -9.16
N LYS A 20 17.46 10.28 -9.37
CA LYS A 20 16.90 8.92 -9.29
C LYS A 20 17.55 7.87 -10.22
N TYR A 21 18.25 8.26 -11.28
CA TYR A 21 18.89 7.32 -12.22
C TYR A 21 20.41 7.24 -12.09
N LYS A 22 21.01 7.90 -11.10
CA LYS A 22 22.45 7.85 -10.85
C LYS A 22 22.96 6.42 -10.65
N ASP A 23 22.17 5.60 -9.96
CA ASP A 23 22.40 4.18 -9.79
C ASP A 23 21.10 3.39 -10.06
N PRO A 24 20.99 2.68 -11.19
CA PRO A 24 19.79 1.96 -11.55
C PRO A 24 19.47 0.82 -10.56
N VAL A 25 20.48 0.21 -9.93
CA VAL A 25 20.27 -0.88 -8.96
C VAL A 25 19.61 -0.35 -7.69
N VAL A 26 20.07 0.81 -7.21
CA VAL A 26 19.51 1.46 -6.02
C VAL A 26 18.10 1.97 -6.30
N TYR A 27 17.86 2.51 -7.50
CA TYR A 27 16.52 2.90 -7.95
C TYR A 27 15.52 1.74 -7.88
N PHE A 28 15.83 0.60 -8.50
CA PHE A 28 14.90 -0.53 -8.50
C PHE A 28 14.67 -1.09 -7.10
N LYS A 29 15.69 -1.12 -6.22
CA LYS A 29 15.52 -1.50 -4.81
C LYS A 29 14.59 -0.55 -4.06
N HIS A 30 14.73 0.76 -4.25
CA HIS A 30 13.82 1.75 -3.67
C HIS A 30 12.39 1.54 -4.17
N ARG A 31 12.21 1.26 -5.46
CA ARG A 31 10.88 0.95 -6.03
C ARG A 31 10.26 -0.31 -5.45
N GLU A 32 11.03 -1.38 -5.29
CA GLU A 32 10.56 -2.62 -4.66
C GLU A 32 10.09 -2.36 -3.22
N ALA A 33 10.86 -1.60 -2.43
CA ALA A 33 10.48 -1.18 -1.08
C ALA A 33 9.20 -0.35 -1.08
N ALA A 34 9.12 0.69 -1.91
CA ALA A 34 7.93 1.56 -1.99
C ALA A 34 6.66 0.80 -2.42
N VAL A 35 6.79 -0.13 -3.37
CA VAL A 35 5.68 -0.99 -3.79
C VAL A 35 5.25 -1.90 -2.64
N ALA A 36 6.18 -2.48 -1.90
CA ALA A 36 5.88 -3.33 -0.74
C ALA A 36 5.11 -2.56 0.35
N GLU A 37 5.48 -1.31 0.64
CA GLU A 37 4.74 -0.45 1.58
C GLU A 37 3.30 -0.18 1.12
N GLU A 38 3.09 0.06 -0.17
CA GLU A 38 1.74 0.23 -0.72
C GLU A 38 0.92 -1.06 -0.63
N TYR A 39 1.55 -2.23 -0.79
CA TYR A 39 0.89 -3.51 -0.53
C TYR A 39 0.49 -3.67 0.94
N VAL A 40 1.30 -3.20 1.89
CA VAL A 40 0.96 -3.19 3.32
C VAL A 40 -0.29 -2.34 3.57
N LYS A 41 -0.34 -1.11 3.03
CA LYS A 41 -1.53 -0.23 3.15
C LYS A 41 -2.78 -0.88 2.55
N VAL A 42 -2.66 -1.53 1.40
CA VAL A 42 -3.76 -2.29 0.78
C VAL A 42 -4.20 -3.46 1.68
N ALA A 43 -3.25 -4.18 2.29
CA ALA A 43 -3.56 -5.28 3.20
C ALA A 43 -4.27 -4.80 4.47
N GLU A 44 -3.87 -3.66 5.04
CA GLU A 44 -4.55 -3.01 6.17
C GLU A 44 -5.97 -2.59 5.82
N ALA A 45 -6.18 -1.97 4.65
CA ALA A 45 -7.51 -1.61 4.16
C ALA A 45 -8.39 -2.86 3.95
N LYS A 46 -7.83 -3.98 3.47
CA LYS A 46 -8.53 -5.27 3.37
C LYS A 46 -8.90 -5.82 4.74
N LEU A 47 -8.03 -5.70 5.74
CA LEU A 47 -8.32 -6.10 7.11
C LEU A 47 -9.49 -5.30 7.69
N LEU A 48 -9.50 -3.98 7.49
CA LEU A 48 -10.60 -3.09 7.89
C LEU A 48 -11.91 -3.46 7.19
N ARG A 49 -11.87 -3.77 5.89
CA ARG A 49 -13.02 -4.26 5.14
C ARG A 49 -13.60 -5.54 5.76
N THR A 50 -12.75 -6.51 6.11
CA THR A 50 -13.19 -7.76 6.75
C THR A 50 -13.86 -7.51 8.09
N LYS A 51 -13.28 -6.63 8.92
CA LYS A 51 -13.89 -6.21 10.20
C LYS A 51 -15.23 -5.52 9.97
N LEU A 52 -15.34 -4.65 8.96
CA LEU A 52 -16.58 -3.94 8.65
C LEU A 52 -17.69 -4.89 8.20
N VAL A 53 -17.37 -5.85 7.33
CA VAL A 53 -18.32 -6.90 6.91
C VAL A 53 -18.78 -7.71 8.12
N LYS A 54 -17.88 -8.05 9.04
CA LYS A 54 -18.23 -8.73 10.28
C LYS A 54 -19.19 -7.89 11.14
N CYS A 55 -18.87 -6.62 11.34
CA CYS A 55 -19.73 -5.68 12.07
C CYS A 55 -21.14 -5.62 11.47
N TYR A 56 -21.26 -5.45 10.15
CA TYR A 56 -22.56 -5.44 9.47
C TYR A 56 -23.35 -6.75 9.59
N LYS A 57 -22.67 -7.90 9.69
CA LYS A 57 -23.34 -9.19 9.93
C LYS A 57 -23.86 -9.32 11.36
N GLU A 58 -23.15 -8.75 12.33
CA GLU A 58 -23.47 -8.87 13.76
C GLU A 58 -24.50 -7.83 14.24
N SER A 59 -24.46 -6.60 13.71
CA SER A 59 -25.28 -5.47 14.17
C SER A 59 -26.76 -5.52 13.76
N GLY A 60 -27.16 -6.43 12.86
CA GLY A 60 -28.55 -6.55 12.41
C GLY A 60 -29.10 -5.24 11.82
N THR A 61 -30.11 -4.64 12.45
CA THR A 61 -30.74 -3.37 12.00
C THR A 61 -30.03 -2.10 12.48
N ASN A 62 -29.17 -2.17 13.51
CA ASN A 62 -28.51 -1.00 14.12
C ASN A 62 -27.11 -0.72 13.55
N PHE A 63 -26.76 -1.32 12.41
CA PHE A 63 -25.44 -1.20 11.80
C PHE A 63 -25.00 0.25 11.49
N VAL A 64 -25.95 1.16 11.33
CA VAL A 64 -25.68 2.58 11.02
C VAL A 64 -25.00 3.29 12.18
N THR A 65 -25.33 2.96 13.42
CA THR A 65 -24.69 3.52 14.61
C THR A 65 -23.44 2.74 14.97
N ASP A 66 -23.56 1.42 15.01
CA ASP A 66 -22.56 0.53 15.62
C ASP A 66 -21.31 0.39 14.76
N CYS A 67 -21.47 0.40 13.43
CA CYS A 67 -20.36 0.24 12.49
C CYS A 67 -19.87 1.58 11.91
N LYS A 68 -20.43 2.72 12.34
CA LYS A 68 -20.13 4.04 11.76
C LYS A 68 -18.64 4.38 11.80
N GLU A 69 -18.02 4.24 12.97
CA GLU A 69 -16.61 4.57 13.15
C GLU A 69 -15.70 3.67 12.31
N LEU A 70 -16.04 2.38 12.23
CA LEU A 70 -15.30 1.41 11.44
C LEU A 70 -15.45 1.67 9.94
N ALA A 71 -16.64 2.10 9.51
CA ALA A 71 -16.90 2.53 8.14
C ALA A 71 -16.09 3.78 7.79
N LEU A 72 -16.04 4.79 8.67
CA LEU A 72 -15.23 5.99 8.48
C LEU A 72 -13.74 5.65 8.36
N LYS A 73 -13.21 4.83 9.27
CA LYS A 73 -11.82 4.35 9.22
C LYS A 73 -11.52 3.59 7.93
N TYR A 74 -12.43 2.73 7.48
CA TYR A 74 -12.26 2.04 6.20
C TYR A 74 -12.25 3.03 5.03
N MET A 75 -13.19 3.97 4.99
CA MET A 75 -13.27 5.00 3.95
C MET A 75 -12.03 5.89 3.92
N GLU A 76 -11.44 6.21 5.06
CA GLU A 76 -10.15 6.91 5.15
C GLU A 76 -9.00 6.03 4.65
N SER A 77 -8.96 4.75 5.04
CA SER A 77 -7.90 3.81 4.65
C SER A 77 -7.84 3.51 3.15
N ILE A 78 -8.93 3.74 2.40
CA ILE A 78 -8.97 3.55 0.94
C ILE A 78 -8.73 4.87 0.18
N LYS A 79 -8.80 6.03 0.83
CA LYS A 79 -8.55 7.31 0.19
C LYS A 79 -7.08 7.41 -0.19
N GLY A 80 -6.81 7.38 -1.49
CA GLY A 80 -5.45 7.50 -2.01
C GLY A 80 -4.63 6.21 -1.95
N THR A 81 -5.23 5.10 -1.52
CA THR A 81 -4.58 3.78 -1.49
C THR A 81 -4.72 3.10 -2.85
N GLY A 82 -3.61 2.63 -3.41
CA GLY A 82 -3.64 1.93 -4.70
C GLY A 82 -2.26 1.74 -5.32
N ILE A 83 -2.01 0.51 -5.76
CA ILE A 83 -0.71 0.09 -6.35
C ILE A 83 -0.43 0.83 -7.67
N ALA A 84 -1.46 1.36 -8.34
CA ALA A 84 -1.30 2.12 -9.58
C ALA A 84 -0.40 3.36 -9.43
N ARG A 85 -0.28 3.92 -8.22
CA ARG A 85 0.64 5.03 -7.93
C ARG A 85 2.08 4.57 -7.68
N ALA A 86 2.25 3.31 -7.28
CA ALA A 86 3.54 2.67 -7.02
C ALA A 86 4.14 1.99 -8.26
N ASN A 87 3.34 1.78 -9.31
CA ASN A 87 3.81 1.19 -10.57
C ASN A 87 4.64 2.21 -11.37
N ALA A 88 5.72 1.74 -12.01
CA ALA A 88 6.54 2.58 -12.89
C ALA A 88 5.74 2.86 -14.18
N GLY A 89 5.61 4.13 -14.57
CA GLY A 89 4.75 4.51 -15.69
C GLY A 89 4.72 6.02 -15.96
N ALA A 90 3.72 6.51 -16.69
CA ALA A 90 3.62 7.90 -17.17
C ALA A 90 3.73 9.01 -16.10
N ASN A 91 3.55 8.65 -14.81
CA ASN A 91 3.69 9.53 -13.65
C ASN A 91 5.09 9.51 -13.00
N ASP A 92 6.06 8.80 -13.62
CA ASP A 92 7.41 8.55 -13.08
C ASP A 92 8.53 8.95 -14.08
N LYS A 93 8.36 10.08 -14.77
CA LYS A 93 9.22 10.44 -15.92
C LYS A 93 10.70 10.63 -15.52
N ALA A 94 11.64 9.96 -16.19
CA ALA A 94 12.68 10.66 -16.97
C ALA A 94 12.29 10.56 -18.43
N SER A 95 12.23 11.70 -19.12
CA SER A 95 12.28 11.73 -20.58
C SER A 95 13.74 11.59 -20.99
N TRP A 96 14.07 10.47 -21.64
CA TRP A 96 15.33 10.33 -22.36
C TRP A 96 15.21 11.14 -23.65
N SER A 97 15.72 12.38 -23.61
CA SER A 97 16.03 13.23 -24.77
C SER A 97 17.47 13.70 -24.62
#